data_AF-K1RLZ5-F1
#
_entry.id   AF-K1RLZ5-F1
#
_cell.length_a   1.000
_cell.length_b   1.000
_cell.length_c   1.000
_cell.angle_alpha   90.00
_cell.angle_beta   90.00
_cell.angle_gamma   90.00
#
_symmetry.space_group_name_H-M   'P 1'
#
loop_
_entity.id
_entity.type
_entity.pdbx_description
1 polymer ?
#
loop_
_entity_poly.entity_id
_entity_poly.type
_entity_poly.pdbx_seq_one_letter_code
_entity_poly.pdbx_strand_id
1 'polypeptide(L)'
;MYMFNTSRSRGTQESYGVNYQKLGKELMSQDELSVMDNSQCILQIRGLHPFMSKKFDITKHKNYGKLFDSDKKNYFDVARFVKSRQKNAAVLQNTQYTEYR
;
A
#
# COMPACT_ATOMS: atom_id res chain seq x y z
N MET A 1 21.58 -6.24 10.12
CA MET A 1 22.19 -5.29 9.18
C MET A 1 22.83 -4.18 10.01
N TYR A 2 24.10 -3.87 9.78
CA TYR A 2 24.92 -3.04 10.66
C TYR A 2 25.08 -1.65 10.06
N MET A 3 24.67 -0.61 10.79
CA MET A 3 25.04 0.76 10.48
C MET A 3 26.28 1.10 11.31
N PHE A 4 27.35 1.58 10.68
CA PHE A 4 28.55 2.02 11.37
C PHE A 4 28.74 3.52 11.14
N ASN A 5 28.86 4.26 12.24
CA ASN A 5 29.21 5.67 12.18
C ASN A 5 30.74 5.79 12.25
N THR A 6 31.36 6.40 11.24
CA THR A 6 32.80 6.66 11.24
C THR A 6 33.01 8.12 11.64
N SER A 7 33.60 8.34 12.81
CA SER A 7 34.06 9.65 13.24
C SER A 7 35.55 9.78 12.92
N ARG A 8 35.89 10.81 12.14
CA ARG A 8 37.29 11.17 11.86
C ARG A 8 37.56 12.53 12.46
N SER A 9 38.43 12.60 13.46
CA SER A 9 38.89 13.86 14.02
C SER A 9 40.14 14.32 13.27
N ARG A 10 40.10 15.53 12.70
CA ARG A 10 41.22 16.15 11.98
C ARG A 10 41.91 17.16 12.88
N GLY A 11 42.83 16.70 13.72
CA GLY A 11 43.77 17.51 14.49
C GLY A 11 45.22 17.15 14.16
N THR A 12 46.18 17.58 14.98
CA THR A 12 47.63 17.30 14.83
C THR A 12 47.98 15.82 14.81
N GLN A 13 47.10 14.97 15.35
CA GLN A 13 47.09 13.51 15.14
C GLN A 13 45.69 13.12 14.64
N GLU A 14 45.63 12.35 13.55
CA GLU A 14 44.36 11.86 13.03
C GLU A 14 43.88 10.68 13.87
N SER A 15 42.66 10.76 14.40
CA SER A 15 42.01 9.65 15.09
C SER A 15 40.76 9.20 14.32
N TYR A 16 40.61 7.89 14.20
CA TYR A 16 39.51 7.22 13.51
C TYR A 16 38.72 6.41 14.54
N GLY A 17 37.46 6.76 14.76
CA GLY A 17 36.52 6.01 15.58
C GLY A 17 35.46 5.35 14.71
N VAL A 18 35.22 4.05 14.89
CA VAL A 18 34.11 3.35 14.24
C VAL A 18 33.14 2.89 15.31
N ASN A 19 31.93 3.44 15.33
CA ASN A 19 30.87 3.07 16.26
C ASN A 19 29.85 2.16 15.54
N TYR A 20 29.73 0.92 16.01
CA TYR A 20 28.77 -0.06 15.50
C TYR A 20 27.46 0.04 16.27
N GLN A 21 26.46 0.67 15.67
CA GLN A 21 25.13 0.75 16.27
C GLN A 21 24.24 -0.33 15.67
N LYS A 22 23.72 -1.23 16.52
CA LYS A 22 22.59 -2.09 16.15
C LYS A 22 21.33 -1.23 16.12
N LEU A 23 21.16 -0.46 15.06
CA LEU A 23 19.89 0.20 14.76
C LEU A 23 18.99 -0.77 13.99
N GLY A 24 17.71 -0.84 14.34
CA GLY A 24 16.71 -1.46 13.49
C GLY A 24 16.54 -0.60 12.24
N LYS A 25 16.90 -1.12 11.06
CA LYS A 25 16.52 -0.50 9.79
C LYS A 25 15.10 -0.93 9.45
N GLU A 26 14.28 0.01 9.00
CA GLU A 26 13.00 -0.31 8.38
C GLU A 26 13.21 -1.18 7.13
N LEU A 27 12.18 -1.94 6.75
CA LEU A 27 12.26 -2.85 5.60
C LEU A 27 12.57 -2.12 4.29
N MET A 28 12.05 -0.92 4.15
CA MET A 28 12.29 -0.01 3.04
C MET A 28 12.05 1.42 3.52
N SER A 29 12.95 2.36 3.21
CA SER A 29 12.77 3.77 3.57
C SER A 29 11.65 4.41 2.75
N GLN A 30 11.12 5.55 3.19
CA GLN A 30 10.07 6.24 2.45
C GLN A 30 10.49 6.65 1.03
N ASP A 31 11.75 6.99 0.83
CA ASP A 31 12.31 7.28 -0.50
C ASP A 31 12.39 6.03 -1.36
N GLU A 32 12.81 4.90 -0.78
CA GLU A 32 12.84 3.61 -1.46
C GLU A 32 11.41 3.12 -1.80
N LEU A 33 10.42 3.39 -0.94
CA LEU A 33 9.00 3.12 -1.20
C LEU A 33 8.45 3.94 -2.37
N SER A 34 8.88 5.19 -2.55
CA SER A 34 8.42 6.05 -3.64
C SER A 34 8.95 5.62 -5.01
N VAL A 35 10.09 4.93 -5.05
CA VAL A 35 10.72 4.41 -6.29
C VAL A 35 10.35 2.94 -6.53
N MET A 36 9.64 2.31 -5.59
CA MET A 36 9.20 0.92 -5.71
C MET A 36 8.33 0.71 -6.96
N ASP A 37 8.58 -0.38 -7.68
CA ASP A 37 7.75 -0.75 -8.82
C ASP A 37 6.29 -0.99 -8.41
N ASN A 38 5.36 -0.38 -9.14
CA ASN A 38 3.93 -0.49 -8.87
C ASN A 38 3.40 -1.93 -9.01
N SER A 39 4.12 -2.82 -9.71
CA SER A 39 3.73 -4.24 -9.79
C SER A 39 3.99 -5.03 -8.50
N GLN A 40 4.70 -4.45 -7.53
CA GLN A 40 5.12 -5.12 -6.30
C GLN A 40 4.52 -4.48 -5.04
N CYS A 41 4.51 -5.23 -3.95
CA CYS A 41 4.06 -4.76 -2.63
C CYS A 41 4.82 -5.44 -1.49
N ILE A 42 4.89 -4.75 -0.35
CA ILE A 42 5.34 -5.35 0.91
C ILE A 42 4.13 -6.01 1.57
N LEU A 43 4.21 -7.32 1.76
CA LEU A 43 3.13 -8.12 2.31
C LEU A 43 3.42 -8.48 3.76
N GLN A 44 2.47 -8.17 4.66
CA GLN A 44 2.52 -8.55 6.06
C GLN A 44 1.46 -9.61 6.34
N ILE A 45 1.88 -10.84 6.60
CA ILE A 45 1.02 -11.95 7.02
C ILE A 45 1.29 -12.21 8.51
N ARG A 46 0.23 -12.50 9.28
CA ARG A 46 0.38 -12.87 10.69
C ARG A 46 1.32 -14.08 10.81
N GLY A 47 2.35 -13.95 11.66
CA GLY A 47 3.30 -15.03 11.92
C GLY A 47 4.46 -15.14 10.91
N LEU A 48 4.53 -14.26 9.91
CA LEU A 48 5.63 -14.21 8.95
C LEU A 48 6.27 -12.82 8.94
N HIS A 49 7.60 -12.77 8.77
CA HIS A 49 8.28 -11.50 8.58
C HIS A 49 7.80 -10.85 7.28
N PRO A 50 7.52 -9.53 7.23
CA PRO A 50 7.04 -8.93 6.01
C PRO A 50 8.08 -9.06 4.90
N PHE A 51 7.62 -9.30 3.69
CA PHE A 51 8.48 -9.57 2.55
C PHE A 51 7.93 -8.93 1.29
N MET A 52 8.81 -8.74 0.31
CA MET A 52 8.46 -8.17 -0.98
C MET A 52 7.82 -9.23 -1.87
N SER A 53 6.64 -8.95 -2.42
CA SER A 53 5.89 -9.83 -3.30
C SER A 53 5.33 -9.08 -4.51
N LYS A 54 4.90 -9.81 -5.54
CA LYS A 54 4.18 -9.24 -6.68
C LYS A 54 2.69 -9.09 -6.37
N LYS A 55 2.08 -7.99 -6.82
CA LYS A 55 0.63 -7.80 -6.73
C LYS A 55 -0.10 -8.86 -7.55
N PHE A 56 -1.28 -9.23 -7.07
CA PHE A 56 -2.11 -10.20 -7.78
C PHE A 56 -2.67 -9.57 -9.06
N ASP A 57 -2.59 -10.31 -10.17
CA ASP A 57 -3.16 -9.92 -11.45
C ASP A 57 -4.67 -10.16 -11.45
N ILE A 58 -5.44 -9.06 -11.38
CA ILE A 58 -6.90 -9.07 -11.29
C ILE A 58 -7.55 -9.80 -12.46
N THR A 59 -6.93 -9.81 -13.64
CA THR A 59 -7.48 -10.44 -14.86
C THR A 59 -7.61 -11.95 -14.72
N LYS A 60 -6.81 -12.55 -13.85
CA LYS A 60 -6.80 -14.00 -13.59
C LYS A 60 -7.87 -14.43 -12.60
N HIS A 61 -8.56 -13.50 -11.96
CA HIS A 61 -9.60 -13.83 -11.00
C HIS A 61 -10.83 -14.42 -11.70
N LYS A 62 -11.41 -15.51 -11.16
CA LYS A 62 -12.59 -16.19 -11.74
C LYS A 62 -13.77 -15.24 -12.01
N ASN A 63 -13.95 -14.24 -11.15
CA ASN A 63 -15.05 -13.26 -11.26
C ASN A 63 -14.65 -11.96 -11.96
N TYR A 64 -13.47 -11.88 -12.60
CA TYR A 64 -13.00 -10.65 -13.24
C TYR A 64 -13.98 -10.11 -14.29
N GLY A 65 -14.65 -11.00 -15.03
CA GLY A 65 -15.68 -10.63 -16.03
C GLY A 65 -16.91 -9.91 -15.49
N LYS A 66 -17.08 -9.82 -14.16
CA LYS A 66 -18.16 -9.05 -13.51
C LYS A 66 -17.74 -7.64 -13.12
N LEU A 67 -16.46 -7.30 -13.25
CA LEU A 67 -15.96 -5.96 -12.94
C LEU A 67 -16.28 -5.01 -14.09
N PHE A 68 -16.40 -3.72 -13.74
CA PHE A 68 -16.45 -2.62 -14.70
C PHE A 68 -15.20 -2.58 -15.60
N ASP A 69 -14.04 -2.92 -15.04
CA ASP A 69 -12.77 -2.98 -15.78
C ASP A 69 -12.80 -3.99 -16.95
N SER A 70 -13.63 -5.05 -16.86
CA SER A 70 -13.78 -6.03 -17.93
C SER A 70 -14.79 -5.61 -19.00
N ASP A 71 -15.91 -5.00 -18.61
CA ASP A 71 -16.94 -4.47 -19.53
C ASP A 71 -17.64 -3.28 -18.87
N LYS A 72 -17.77 -2.16 -19.61
CA LYS A 72 -18.48 -0.95 -19.17
C LYS A 72 -19.94 -1.23 -18.80
N LYS A 73 -20.54 -2.30 -19.34
CA LYS A 73 -21.90 -2.75 -18.99
C LYS A 73 -22.04 -3.18 -17.53
N ASN A 74 -20.94 -3.58 -16.90
CA ASN A 74 -20.92 -3.99 -15.48
C ASN A 74 -20.80 -2.79 -14.52
N TYR A 75 -20.94 -1.56 -15.02
CA TYR A 75 -20.91 -0.38 -14.17
C TYR A 75 -22.00 -0.46 -13.09
N PHE A 76 -21.57 -0.38 -11.84
CA PHE A 76 -22.47 -0.44 -10.70
C PHE A 76 -23.02 0.96 -10.39
N ASP A 77 -24.24 1.23 -10.83
CA ASP A 77 -24.96 2.45 -10.47
C ASP A 77 -25.52 2.34 -9.05
N VAL A 78 -24.82 2.99 -8.11
CA VAL A 78 -25.18 3.06 -6.69
C VAL A 78 -26.55 3.72 -6.50
N ALA A 79 -26.87 4.77 -7.25
CA ALA A 79 -28.13 5.50 -7.09
C ALA A 79 -29.33 4.64 -7.52
N ARG A 80 -29.21 3.90 -8.63
CA ARG A 80 -30.22 2.93 -9.06
C ARG A 80 -30.38 1.79 -8.05
N PHE A 81 -29.28 1.28 -7.52
CA PHE A 81 -29.30 0.22 -6.51
C PHE A 81 -30.02 0.68 -5.22
N VAL A 82 -29.65 1.84 -4.68
CA VAL A 82 -30.27 2.41 -3.47
C VAL A 82 -31.76 2.69 -3.68
N LYS A 83 -32.17 3.25 -4.82
CA LYS A 83 -33.59 3.48 -5.16
C LYS A 83 -34.40 2.18 -5.21
N SER A 84 -33.84 1.12 -5.78
CA SER A 84 -34.51 -0.19 -5.84
C SER A 84 -34.65 -0.84 -4.45
N ARG A 85 -33.72 -0.54 -3.54
CA ARG A 85 -33.75 -1.00 -2.14
C ARG A 85 -34.71 -0.19 -1.27
N GLN A 86 -34.78 1.14 -1.44
CA GLN A 86 -35.74 2.00 -0.73
C GLN A 86 -37.21 1.71 -1.11
N LYS A 87 -37.46 1.15 -2.30
CA LYS A 87 -38.79 0.62 -2.66
C LYS A 87 -39.19 -0.61 -1.82
N ASN A 88 -38.22 -1.36 -1.28
CA ASN A 88 -38.44 -2.61 -0.56
C ASN A 88 -38.05 -2.55 0.94
N ALA A 89 -37.46 -1.44 1.39
CA ALA A 89 -37.07 -1.23 2.79
C ALA A 89 -37.30 0.24 3.14
N ALA A 90 -37.95 0.46 4.29
CA ALA A 90 -38.36 1.75 4.82
C ALA A 90 -37.31 2.86 4.61
N VAL A 91 -37.82 4.04 4.23
CA VAL A 91 -37.08 5.25 3.86
C VAL A 91 -35.96 5.56 4.84
N LEU A 92 -34.72 5.50 4.37
CA LEU A 92 -33.59 6.14 5.05
C LEU A 92 -33.36 7.51 4.41
N GLN A 93 -33.80 8.53 5.13
CA GLN A 93 -33.53 9.94 4.88
C GLN A 93 -32.02 10.18 5.11
N ASN A 94 -31.36 10.82 4.15
CA ASN A 94 -30.01 11.40 4.24
C ASN A 94 -28.83 10.42 4.01
N THR A 95 -28.39 10.28 2.77
CA THR A 95 -27.02 9.84 2.46
C THR A 95 -26.43 10.78 1.41
N GLN A 96 -25.62 11.73 1.86
CA GLN A 96 -24.83 12.60 0.99
C GLN A 96 -23.62 11.80 0.49
N TYR A 97 -23.44 11.72 -0.84
CA TYR A 97 -22.26 11.14 -1.46
C TYR A 97 -21.36 12.27 -1.95
N THR A 98 -20.12 12.29 -1.48
CA THR A 98 -19.07 13.15 -2.03
C THR A 98 -18.39 12.42 -3.18
N GLU A 99 -18.53 12.95 -4.38
CA GLU A 99 -17.76 12.50 -5.54
C GLU A 99 -16.28 12.89 -5.34
N TYR A 100 -15.37 11.93 -5.46
CA TYR A 100 -13.94 12.23 -5.54
C TYR A 100 -13.65 12.63 -7.00
N ARG A 101 -13.41 13.93 -7.21
CA ARG A 101 -12.92 14.49 -8.46
C ARG A 101 -11.43 14.21 -8.64
#